data_AF-A0A7S4UP30-F1
#
_entry.id   AF-A0A7S4UP30-F1
#
_cell.length_a   1.000
_cell.length_b   1.000
_cell.length_c   1.000
_cell.angle_alpha   90.00
_cell.angle_beta   90.00
_cell.angle_gamma   90.00
#
_symmetry.space_group_name_H-M   'P 1'
#
loop_
_entity.id
_entity.type
_entity.pdbx_description
1 polymer ?
#
loop_
_entity_poly.entity_id
_entity_poly.type
_entity_poly.pdbx_seq_one_letter_code
_entity_poly.pdbx_strand_id
1 'polypeptide(L)'
;MGGSSVPKSAGSSLRRYNEQMLEKDISDLLSSWKQDLDDCLLIFVFAPGIVNRNSIFGCQVVRKDDPRIRHVPFPTRRPVLKEVDRVHHIIMSLQEVSEVRRQVMVRKVRVKKAPPAPAAAVATRSVEEERLNEPAIFSLVSKRDEPAIRALVHQDESAINVIEPVNRRSPLHCASLAGHARMVSFLLSLGADPTQRDGSGKVPYELCKGKEERDAFRRFWASEPDKWDYSKSQIPSMLTIEMEEQQKQKAAEKKEKEKQRKKEQERRKKEQAKQKKEEEEKNRAVQESQVKLSDRELRALAAERRLGVTSKHPEFECEMCKVKASSAPFERLGFKYCRWNSRASARI
;
A
#
# COMPACT_ATOMS: atom_id res chain seq x y z
N MET A 1 -38.44 -16.54 7.17
CA MET A 1 -38.02 -15.58 8.21
C MET A 1 -36.57 -15.18 7.98
N GLY A 2 -36.27 -13.88 7.99
CA GLY A 2 -34.91 -13.37 8.29
C GLY A 2 -33.92 -13.12 7.15
N GLY A 3 -34.34 -12.62 5.98
CA GLY A 3 -33.41 -12.13 4.96
C GLY A 3 -33.00 -10.67 5.22
N SER A 4 -32.01 -10.44 6.06
CA SER A 4 -31.44 -9.11 6.30
C SER A 4 -30.73 -8.59 5.04
N SER A 5 -31.46 -7.80 4.24
CA SER A 5 -30.96 -7.11 3.06
C SER A 5 -30.06 -5.94 3.48
N VAL A 6 -28.82 -6.24 3.88
CA VAL A 6 -27.79 -5.22 4.06
C VAL A 6 -27.49 -4.61 2.68
N PRO A 7 -27.52 -3.27 2.52
CA PRO A 7 -27.20 -2.64 1.25
C PRO A 7 -25.79 -3.04 0.79
N LYS A 8 -25.72 -3.77 -0.32
CA LYS A 8 -24.46 -4.23 -0.91
C LYS A 8 -23.76 -3.02 -1.52
N SER A 9 -22.77 -2.48 -0.81
CA SER A 9 -21.90 -1.44 -1.37
C SER A 9 -21.22 -1.97 -2.64
N ALA A 10 -20.98 -1.11 -3.63
CA ALA A 10 -20.30 -1.50 -4.87
C ALA A 10 -18.98 -2.24 -4.62
N GLY A 11 -18.23 -1.85 -3.57
CA GLY A 11 -17.00 -2.53 -3.16
C GLY A 11 -17.21 -3.93 -2.59
N SER A 12 -18.32 -4.19 -1.88
CA SER A 12 -18.64 -5.53 -1.36
C SER A 12 -19.00 -6.51 -2.49
N SER A 13 -19.73 -6.05 -3.50
CA SER A 13 -20.06 -6.84 -4.68
C SER A 13 -18.82 -7.16 -5.52
N LEU A 14 -17.93 -6.17 -5.71
CA LEU A 14 -16.69 -6.37 -6.48
C LEU A 14 -15.74 -7.37 -5.81
N ARG A 15 -15.64 -7.36 -4.47
CA ARG A 15 -14.83 -8.35 -3.74
C ARG A 15 -15.37 -9.78 -3.94
N ARG A 16 -16.68 -9.98 -3.78
CA ARG A 16 -17.31 -11.29 -4.00
C ARG A 16 -17.14 -11.79 -5.43
N TYR A 17 -17.28 -10.90 -6.41
CA TYR A 17 -17.05 -11.24 -7.82
C TYR A 17 -15.59 -11.66 -8.05
N ASN A 18 -14.63 -10.90 -7.54
CA ASN A 18 -13.21 -11.24 -7.68
C ASN A 18 -12.85 -12.54 -6.95
N GLU A 19 -13.43 -12.81 -5.78
CA GLU A 19 -13.25 -14.07 -5.04
C GLU A 19 -13.78 -15.27 -5.85
N GLN A 20 -14.96 -15.15 -6.47
CA GLN A 20 -15.53 -16.19 -7.33
C GLN A 20 -14.71 -16.44 -8.60
N MET A 21 -14.23 -15.37 -9.25
CA MET A 21 -13.36 -15.50 -10.41
C MET A 21 -12.04 -16.17 -10.05
N LEU A 22 -11.43 -15.78 -8.92
CA LEU A 22 -10.21 -16.39 -8.43
C LEU A 22 -10.39 -17.88 -8.10
N GLU A 23 -11.51 -18.26 -7.48
CA GLU A 23 -11.82 -19.65 -7.18
C GLU A 23 -11.95 -20.49 -8.47
N LYS A 24 -12.62 -19.94 -9.49
CA LYS A 24 -12.72 -20.60 -10.79
C LYS A 24 -11.36 -20.77 -11.46
N ASP A 25 -10.54 -19.70 -11.49
CA ASP A 25 -9.21 -19.75 -12.11
C ASP A 25 -8.29 -20.77 -11.41
N ILE A 26 -8.36 -20.86 -10.07
CA ILE A 26 -7.63 -21.88 -9.28
C ILE A 26 -8.13 -23.28 -9.64
N SER A 27 -9.45 -23.48 -9.73
CA SER A 27 -10.04 -24.77 -10.09
C SER A 27 -9.60 -25.26 -11.46
N ASP A 28 -9.63 -24.36 -12.46
CA ASP A 28 -9.25 -24.67 -13.84
C ASP A 28 -7.76 -25.02 -13.92
N LEU A 29 -6.91 -24.27 -13.19
CA LEU A 29 -5.47 -24.53 -13.13
C LEU A 29 -5.15 -25.87 -12.45
N LEU A 30 -5.74 -26.17 -11.29
CA LEU A 30 -5.54 -27.44 -10.59
C LEU A 30 -6.02 -28.62 -11.45
N SER A 31 -7.11 -28.45 -12.19
CA SER A 31 -7.59 -29.45 -13.14
C SER A 31 -6.59 -29.71 -14.26
N SER A 32 -5.93 -28.66 -14.78
CA SER A 32 -4.87 -28.82 -15.77
C SER A 32 -3.64 -29.54 -15.23
N TRP A 33 -3.34 -29.40 -13.94
CA TRP A 33 -2.19 -30.02 -13.26
C TRP A 33 -2.49 -31.39 -12.66
N LYS A 34 -3.68 -31.97 -12.93
CA LYS A 34 -4.09 -33.22 -12.29
C LYS A 34 -3.06 -34.34 -12.48
N GLN A 35 -2.49 -34.49 -13.68
CA GLN A 35 -1.47 -35.49 -13.97
C GLN A 35 -0.18 -35.22 -13.18
N ASP A 36 0.31 -33.98 -13.21
CA ASP A 36 1.53 -33.59 -12.47
C ASP A 36 1.37 -33.75 -10.94
N LEU A 37 0.16 -33.47 -10.42
CA LEU A 37 -0.17 -33.61 -9.00
C LEU A 37 -0.26 -35.08 -8.57
N ASP A 38 -0.68 -35.98 -9.46
CA ASP A 38 -0.72 -37.41 -9.18
C ASP A 38 0.70 -37.99 -9.04
N ASP A 39 1.67 -37.49 -9.80
CA ASP A 39 3.09 -37.89 -9.74
C ASP A 39 3.86 -37.28 -8.55
N CYS A 40 3.29 -36.28 -7.87
CA CYS A 40 3.94 -35.62 -6.74
C CYS A 40 3.99 -36.52 -5.49
N LEU A 41 5.19 -36.62 -4.89
CA LEU A 41 5.39 -37.30 -3.59
C LEU A 41 4.78 -36.51 -2.42
N LEU A 42 4.93 -35.17 -2.45
CA LEU A 42 4.47 -34.27 -1.39
C LEU A 42 3.92 -32.98 -2.02
N ILE A 43 2.82 -32.48 -1.46
CA ILE A 43 2.16 -31.25 -1.91
C ILE A 43 2.18 -30.25 -0.76
N PHE A 44 2.96 -29.18 -0.90
CA PHE A 44 3.05 -28.13 0.11
C PHE A 44 2.03 -27.02 -0.13
N VAL A 45 1.11 -26.82 0.82
CA VAL A 45 0.03 -25.83 0.69
C VAL A 45 0.09 -24.78 1.80
N PHE A 46 0.06 -23.51 1.40
CA PHE A 46 -0.15 -22.37 2.29
C PHE A 46 -1.43 -21.62 1.90
N ALA A 47 -2.51 -21.84 2.65
CA ALA A 47 -3.79 -21.17 2.47
C ALA A 47 -4.32 -20.71 3.85
N PRO A 48 -4.07 -19.46 4.25
CA PRO A 48 -4.52 -18.96 5.54
C PRO A 48 -6.03 -18.70 5.51
N GLY A 49 -6.75 -19.20 6.51
CA GLY A 49 -8.20 -19.00 6.66
C GLY A 49 -9.07 -20.00 5.89
N ILE A 50 -10.34 -20.08 6.28
CA ILE A 50 -11.27 -21.10 5.75
C ILE A 50 -11.65 -20.85 4.28
N VAL A 51 -11.82 -19.58 3.89
CA VAL A 51 -12.20 -19.20 2.52
C VAL A 51 -11.15 -19.67 1.51
N ASN A 52 -9.87 -19.32 1.73
CA ASN A 52 -8.78 -19.71 0.83
C ASN A 52 -8.54 -21.22 0.79
N ARG A 53 -8.75 -21.92 1.92
CA ARG A 53 -8.68 -23.38 1.94
C ARG A 53 -9.80 -24.01 1.11
N ASN A 54 -11.01 -23.47 1.21
CA ASN A 54 -12.13 -23.95 0.42
C ASN A 54 -11.91 -23.70 -1.08
N SER A 55 -11.24 -22.60 -1.48
CA SER A 55 -10.91 -22.38 -2.89
C SER A 55 -9.94 -23.43 -3.47
N ILE A 56 -9.07 -24.02 -2.64
CA ILE A 56 -8.13 -25.07 -3.08
C ILE A 56 -8.76 -26.47 -2.98
N PHE A 57 -9.39 -26.78 -1.85
CA PHE A 57 -9.93 -28.12 -1.56
C PHE A 57 -11.40 -28.31 -1.94
N GLY A 58 -12.08 -27.25 -2.38
CA GLY A 58 -13.43 -27.31 -2.94
C GLY A 58 -13.44 -27.85 -4.37
N CYS A 59 -12.30 -27.74 -5.05
CA CYS A 59 -12.06 -28.36 -6.34
C CYS A 59 -11.77 -29.84 -6.11
N GLN A 60 -12.58 -30.74 -6.68
CA GLN A 60 -12.51 -32.20 -6.42
C GLN A 60 -11.17 -32.86 -6.80
N VAL A 61 -10.23 -32.11 -7.39
CA VAL A 61 -8.90 -32.57 -7.81
C VAL A 61 -7.98 -32.85 -6.61
N VAL A 62 -7.97 -31.98 -5.59
CA VAL A 62 -7.12 -32.14 -4.41
C VAL A 62 -7.98 -32.36 -3.18
N ARG A 63 -7.99 -33.58 -2.65
CA ARG A 63 -8.79 -33.94 -1.48
C ARG A 63 -8.15 -33.38 -0.21
N LYS A 64 -8.97 -32.85 0.70
CA LYS A 64 -8.50 -32.32 1.99
C LYS A 64 -7.75 -33.37 2.85
N ASP A 65 -8.11 -34.64 2.72
CA ASP A 65 -7.56 -35.76 3.49
C ASP A 65 -6.42 -36.49 2.76
N ASP A 66 -5.88 -35.92 1.68
CA ASP A 66 -4.75 -36.53 0.96
C ASP A 66 -3.49 -36.52 1.85
N PRO A 67 -2.87 -37.68 2.13
CA PRO A 67 -1.72 -37.80 3.02
C PRO A 67 -0.45 -37.08 2.51
N ARG A 68 -0.40 -36.76 1.20
CA ARG A 68 0.71 -36.04 0.58
C ARG A 68 0.70 -34.55 0.92
N ILE A 69 -0.44 -34.03 1.39
CA ILE A 69 -0.58 -32.60 1.71
C ILE A 69 0.16 -32.28 3.00
N ARG A 70 1.07 -31.31 2.91
CA ARG A 70 1.80 -30.74 4.04
C ARG A 70 1.64 -29.23 4.09
N HIS A 71 1.63 -28.67 5.29
CA HIS A 71 1.72 -27.22 5.45
C HIS A 71 3.16 -26.76 5.40
N VAL A 72 3.39 -25.58 4.80
CA VAL A 72 4.72 -24.95 4.79
C VAL A 72 5.11 -24.63 6.25
N PRO A 73 6.21 -25.21 6.78
CA PRO A 73 6.53 -25.17 8.22
C PRO A 73 7.21 -23.86 8.67
N PHE A 74 7.20 -22.83 7.82
CA PHE A 74 7.82 -21.53 8.10
C PHE A 74 6.99 -20.39 7.52
N PRO A 75 7.21 -19.14 7.97
CA PRO A 75 6.44 -18.00 7.50
C PRO A 75 6.63 -17.75 6.00
N THR A 76 5.50 -17.71 5.29
CA THR A 76 5.40 -17.31 3.90
C THR A 76 5.08 -15.81 3.79
N ARG A 77 5.49 -15.21 2.69
CA ARG A 77 5.28 -13.78 2.35
C ARG A 77 4.14 -13.67 1.34
N ARG A 78 4.04 -12.49 0.70
CA ARG A 78 3.05 -12.24 -0.36
C ARG A 78 3.20 -13.29 -1.47
N PRO A 79 2.10 -13.93 -1.93
CA PRO A 79 2.16 -14.95 -2.97
C PRO A 79 2.56 -14.32 -4.31
N VAL A 80 3.84 -14.48 -4.65
CA VAL A 80 4.46 -14.08 -5.92
C VAL A 80 5.40 -15.19 -6.35
N LEU A 81 5.75 -15.27 -7.64
CA LEU A 81 6.66 -16.31 -8.14
C LEU A 81 7.99 -16.37 -7.38
N LYS A 82 8.58 -15.21 -7.04
CA LYS A 82 9.79 -15.13 -6.21
C LYS A 82 9.65 -15.76 -4.82
N GLU A 83 8.43 -15.77 -4.27
CA GLU A 83 8.16 -16.37 -2.98
C GLU A 83 8.00 -17.88 -3.10
N VAL A 84 7.40 -18.38 -4.19
CA VAL A 84 7.33 -19.81 -4.50
C VAL A 84 8.74 -20.38 -4.65
N ASP A 85 9.60 -19.70 -5.41
CA ASP A 85 11.00 -20.09 -5.61
C ASP A 85 11.79 -20.12 -4.28
N ARG A 86 11.62 -19.10 -3.44
CA ARG A 86 12.21 -19.06 -2.09
C ARG A 86 11.74 -20.23 -1.22
N VAL A 87 10.44 -20.51 -1.21
CA VAL A 87 9.84 -21.60 -0.41
C VAL A 87 10.39 -22.95 -0.89
N HIS A 88 10.41 -23.16 -2.20
CA HIS A 88 10.96 -24.36 -2.84
C HIS A 88 12.44 -24.56 -2.47
N HIS A 89 13.27 -23.53 -2.61
CA HIS A 89 14.67 -23.58 -2.24
C HIS A 89 14.89 -23.94 -0.77
N ILE A 90 14.08 -23.39 0.14
CA ILE A 90 14.22 -23.69 1.58
C ILE A 90 13.84 -25.13 1.89
N ILE A 91 12.73 -25.62 1.32
CA ILE A 91 12.27 -27.01 1.53
C ILE A 91 13.29 -28.01 0.98
N MET A 92 13.94 -27.69 -0.14
CA MET A 92 14.97 -28.55 -0.75
C MET A 92 16.35 -28.43 -0.10
N SER A 93 16.60 -27.38 0.68
CA SER A 93 17.90 -27.14 1.31
C SER A 93 18.06 -27.96 2.60
N LEU A 94 19.23 -28.58 2.77
CA LEU A 94 19.64 -29.14 4.05
C LEU A 94 20.24 -28.01 4.91
N GLN A 95 19.77 -27.88 6.15
CA GLN A 95 20.27 -26.90 7.11
C GLN A 95 20.77 -27.59 8.37
N GLU A 96 21.92 -27.17 8.87
CA GLU A 96 22.47 -27.69 10.12
C GLU A 96 21.64 -27.22 11.32
N VAL A 97 21.29 -28.12 12.24
CA VAL A 97 20.37 -27.84 13.37
C VAL A 97 20.92 -26.75 14.31
N SER A 98 22.25 -26.62 14.41
CA SER A 98 22.95 -25.58 15.17
C SER A 98 22.63 -24.17 14.63
N GLU A 99 22.56 -24.02 13.30
CA GLU A 99 22.23 -22.76 12.63
C GLU A 99 20.74 -22.41 12.76
N VAL A 100 19.85 -23.41 12.74
CA VAL A 100 18.40 -23.19 12.90
C VAL A 100 18.10 -22.61 14.29
N ARG A 101 18.74 -23.10 15.37
CA ARG A 101 18.61 -22.53 16.72
C ARG A 101 19.09 -21.08 16.78
N ARG A 102 20.18 -20.76 16.10
CA ARG A 102 20.73 -19.39 15.99
C ARG A 102 19.80 -18.47 15.20
N GLN A 103 19.21 -18.93 14.09
CA GLN A 103 18.25 -18.13 13.30
C GLN A 103 16.91 -17.91 14.03
N VAL A 104 16.43 -18.87 14.82
CA VAL A 104 15.22 -18.72 15.65
C VAL A 104 15.45 -17.70 16.77
N MET A 105 16.63 -17.69 17.41
CA MET A 105 17.00 -16.66 18.38
C MET A 105 17.06 -15.26 17.76
N VAL A 106 17.55 -15.14 16.52
CA VAL A 106 17.67 -13.84 15.83
C VAL A 106 16.33 -13.34 15.26
N ARG A 107 15.34 -14.22 15.02
CA ARG A 107 14.10 -13.87 14.29
C ARG A 107 12.85 -13.57 15.15
N LYS A 108 12.91 -13.69 16.48
CA LYS A 108 11.80 -13.21 17.34
C LYS A 108 12.06 -11.81 17.89
N VAL A 109 11.75 -10.78 17.10
CA VAL A 109 10.87 -9.65 17.51
C VAL A 109 10.27 -9.00 16.26
N ARG A 110 9.04 -9.35 15.91
CA ARG A 110 8.15 -8.48 15.13
C ARG A 110 6.84 -8.36 15.88
N VAL A 111 6.78 -7.41 16.81
CA VAL A 111 5.57 -7.08 17.56
C VAL A 111 4.55 -6.45 16.59
N LYS A 112 3.43 -7.11 16.37
CA LYS A 112 2.18 -6.45 15.94
C LYS A 112 1.34 -6.21 17.19
N LYS A 113 0.90 -4.96 17.34
CA LYS A 113 0.10 -4.41 18.46
C LYS A 113 -1.28 -5.10 18.55
N ALA A 114 -1.67 -5.54 19.74
CA ALA A 114 -3.05 -5.73 20.19
C ALA A 114 -3.13 -5.41 21.71
N PRO A 115 -4.28 -4.96 22.24
CA PRO A 115 -4.40 -4.16 23.47
C PRO A 115 -4.27 -5.00 24.77
N PRO A 116 -4.02 -4.35 25.93
CA PRO A 116 -3.55 -5.04 27.13
C PRO A 116 -4.70 -5.44 28.06
N ALA A 117 -4.61 -6.64 28.63
CA ALA A 117 -4.93 -6.99 30.03
C ALA A 117 -4.59 -8.49 30.27
N PRO A 118 -4.54 -8.99 31.52
CA PRO A 118 -3.37 -8.94 32.40
C PRO A 118 -2.97 -10.35 32.91
N ALA A 119 -2.04 -10.38 33.87
CA ALA A 119 -1.54 -11.53 34.65
C ALA A 119 -0.41 -12.31 33.96
N ALA A 120 0.85 -12.12 34.36
CA ALA A 120 1.48 -12.50 35.64
C ALA A 120 1.85 -13.99 35.69
N ALA A 121 3.04 -14.22 36.27
CA ALA A 121 3.61 -15.49 36.69
C ALA A 121 4.07 -16.42 35.55
N VAL A 122 5.38 -16.48 35.33
CA VAL A 122 6.24 -17.60 35.76
C VAL A 122 7.69 -17.27 35.38
N ALA A 123 8.60 -17.60 36.30
CA ALA A 123 10.07 -17.54 36.21
C ALA A 123 10.77 -16.28 36.76
N THR A 124 10.38 -15.87 37.97
CA THR A 124 11.34 -15.36 38.97
C THR A 124 11.77 -16.54 39.84
N ARG A 125 13.06 -16.93 39.79
CA ARG A 125 13.69 -17.61 40.95
C ARG A 125 15.22 -17.63 41.00
N SER A 126 15.93 -16.97 40.08
CA SER A 126 17.40 -17.02 40.11
C SER A 126 18.11 -15.71 39.74
N VAL A 127 17.40 -14.57 39.70
CA VAL A 127 17.98 -13.26 39.29
C VAL A 127 17.85 -12.19 40.39
N GLU A 128 17.21 -12.48 41.52
CA GLU A 128 16.87 -11.44 42.50
C GLU A 128 17.98 -11.13 43.53
N GLU A 129 18.96 -12.00 43.72
CA GLU A 129 20.06 -11.75 44.68
C GLU A 129 21.21 -10.91 44.09
N GLU A 130 21.35 -10.80 42.76
CA GLU A 130 22.36 -9.93 42.12
C GLU A 130 21.87 -8.49 41.82
N ARG A 131 20.59 -8.19 42.06
CA ARG A 131 19.98 -6.86 41.81
C ARG A 131 20.38 -5.76 42.79
N LEU A 132 21.15 -6.08 43.83
CA LEU A 132 21.53 -5.15 44.90
C LEU A 132 22.70 -4.22 44.55
N ASN A 133 23.26 -4.33 43.34
CA ASN A 133 24.39 -3.50 42.91
C ASN A 133 24.15 -2.86 41.52
N GLU A 134 22.90 -2.52 41.18
CA GLU A 134 22.64 -1.68 40.02
C GLU A 134 23.20 -0.26 40.26
N PRO A 135 24.10 0.24 39.40
CA PRO A 135 24.61 1.60 39.51
C PRO A 135 23.45 2.60 39.55
N ALA A 136 23.42 3.46 40.57
CA ALA A 136 22.29 4.34 40.89
C ALA A 136 21.75 5.11 39.66
N ILE A 137 22.62 5.45 38.73
CA ILE A 137 22.32 6.16 37.48
C ILE A 137 21.26 5.46 36.60
N PHE A 138 21.22 4.13 36.52
CA PHE A 138 20.25 3.42 35.66
C PHE A 138 18.81 3.60 36.14
N SER A 139 18.63 3.57 37.46
CA SER A 139 17.33 3.83 38.09
C SER A 139 16.87 5.28 37.85
N LEU A 140 17.80 6.24 37.89
CA LEU A 140 17.52 7.66 37.65
C LEU A 140 17.19 7.94 36.18
N VAL A 141 17.90 7.33 35.24
CA VAL A 141 17.61 7.42 33.80
C VAL A 141 16.22 6.87 33.49
N SER A 142 15.85 5.77 34.13
CA SER A 142 14.51 5.17 34.01
C SER A 142 13.41 6.08 34.56
N LYS A 143 13.68 6.78 35.67
CA LYS A 143 12.78 7.77 36.28
C LYS A 143 12.80 9.14 35.58
N ARG A 144 13.81 9.40 34.73
CA ARG A 144 14.03 10.64 33.98
C ARG A 144 14.34 11.84 34.87
N ASP A 145 15.04 11.61 35.98
CA ASP A 145 15.43 12.64 36.95
C ASP A 145 16.73 13.36 36.51
N GLU A 146 16.59 14.38 35.67
CA GLU A 146 17.72 15.19 35.16
C GLU A 146 18.55 15.83 36.30
N PRO A 147 17.95 16.48 37.33
CA PRO A 147 18.70 17.06 38.45
C PRO A 147 19.54 16.04 39.22
N ALA A 148 18.98 14.88 39.56
CA ALA A 148 19.70 13.86 40.31
C ALA A 148 20.87 13.27 39.51
N ILE A 149 20.70 13.07 38.20
CA ILE A 149 21.78 12.62 37.30
C ILE A 149 22.89 13.67 37.23
N ARG A 150 22.55 14.96 37.13
CA ARG A 150 23.54 16.05 37.12
C ARG A 150 24.35 16.09 38.42
N ALA A 151 23.68 15.96 39.57
CA ALA A 151 24.35 15.92 40.86
C ALA A 151 25.32 14.74 40.98
N LEU A 152 24.93 13.57 40.48
CA LEU A 152 25.77 12.38 40.47
C LEU A 152 27.00 12.54 39.57
N VAL A 153 26.83 13.08 38.36
CA VAL A 153 27.95 13.31 37.42
C VAL A 153 28.92 14.39 37.92
N HIS A 154 28.45 15.39 38.68
CA HIS A 154 29.34 16.36 39.33
C HIS A 154 30.19 15.77 40.44
N GLN A 155 29.72 14.70 41.10
CA GLN A 155 30.49 13.99 42.13
C GLN A 155 31.44 12.98 41.52
N ASP A 156 30.99 12.26 40.48
CA ASP A 156 31.75 11.27 39.75
C ASP A 156 31.45 11.36 38.25
N GLU A 157 32.38 11.93 37.50
CA GLU A 157 32.27 12.07 36.05
C GLU A 157 32.24 10.71 35.34
N SER A 158 32.84 9.67 35.93
CA SER A 158 32.88 8.33 35.35
C SER A 158 31.51 7.64 35.38
N ALA A 159 30.60 8.09 36.25
CA ALA A 159 29.27 7.54 36.43
C ALA A 159 28.43 7.55 35.12
N ILE A 160 28.67 8.51 34.22
CA ILE A 160 27.91 8.69 32.98
C ILE A 160 28.12 7.56 31.96
N ASN A 161 29.28 6.90 32.01
CA ASN A 161 29.72 5.88 31.05
C ASN A 161 29.78 4.47 31.65
N VAL A 162 29.18 4.28 32.83
CA VAL A 162 29.10 2.98 33.52
C VAL A 162 28.31 1.97 32.69
N ILE A 163 28.71 0.71 32.79
CA ILE A 163 28.12 -0.40 32.04
C ILE A 163 27.31 -1.28 33.00
N GLU A 164 26.03 -1.51 32.68
CA GLU A 164 25.14 -2.41 33.42
C GLU A 164 25.66 -3.85 33.36
N PRO A 165 25.67 -4.62 34.47
CA PRO A 165 26.25 -5.97 34.50
C PRO A 165 25.53 -6.96 33.57
N VAL A 166 24.20 -6.88 33.44
CA VAL A 166 23.40 -7.90 32.76
C VAL A 166 23.53 -7.82 31.24
N ASN A 167 23.25 -6.65 30.66
CA ASN A 167 23.21 -6.48 29.19
C ASN A 167 24.44 -5.74 28.67
N ARG A 168 25.38 -5.39 29.54
CA ARG A 168 26.51 -4.50 29.25
C ARG A 168 26.07 -3.18 28.61
N ARG A 169 24.99 -2.58 29.10
CA ARG A 169 24.42 -1.34 28.55
C ARG A 169 24.90 -0.12 29.30
N SER A 170 25.13 0.98 28.60
CA SER A 170 25.38 2.28 29.22
C SER A 170 24.09 3.05 29.49
N PRO A 171 24.10 4.09 30.35
CA PRO A 171 22.96 4.99 30.57
C PRO A 171 22.35 5.49 29.26
N LEU A 172 23.18 5.77 28.26
CA LEU A 172 22.78 6.22 26.94
C LEU A 172 22.05 5.13 26.13
N HIS A 173 22.43 3.86 26.27
CA HIS A 173 21.67 2.73 25.70
C HIS A 173 20.29 2.62 26.33
N CYS A 174 20.18 2.77 27.66
CA CYS A 174 18.91 2.71 28.37
C CYS A 174 17.96 3.84 27.94
N ALA A 175 18.46 5.08 27.84
CA ALA A 175 17.68 6.22 27.35
C ALA A 175 17.23 6.04 25.88
N SER A 176 18.11 5.47 25.04
CA SER A 176 17.82 5.20 23.62
C SER A 176 16.77 4.09 23.44
N LEU A 177 16.86 3.02 24.24
CA LEU A 177 15.90 1.91 24.22
C LEU A 177 14.52 2.33 24.73
N ALA A 178 14.49 3.20 25.75
CA ALA A 178 13.27 3.76 26.33
C ALA A 178 12.57 4.79 25.42
N GLY A 179 13.25 5.29 24.38
CA GLY A 179 12.68 6.31 23.49
C GLY A 179 12.57 7.67 24.19
N HIS A 180 13.61 8.05 24.94
CA HIS A 180 13.61 9.30 25.71
C HIS A 180 14.55 10.32 25.05
N ALA A 181 14.11 10.92 23.94
CA ALA A 181 14.92 11.86 23.15
C ALA A 181 15.55 12.99 23.98
N ARG A 182 14.78 13.59 24.91
CA ARG A 182 15.29 14.65 25.81
C ARG A 182 16.40 14.14 26.74
N MET A 183 16.24 12.92 27.27
CA MET A 183 17.25 12.29 28.13
C MET A 183 18.51 11.93 27.35
N VAL A 184 18.37 11.49 26.10
CA VAL A 184 19.50 11.25 25.19
C VAL A 184 20.30 12.54 24.99
N SER A 185 19.65 13.65 24.63
CA SER A 185 20.34 14.95 24.49
C SER A 185 21.02 15.38 25.79
N PHE A 186 20.36 15.17 26.92
CA PHE A 186 20.88 15.53 28.24
C PHE A 186 22.13 14.73 28.61
N LEU A 187 22.10 13.39 28.47
CA LEU A 187 23.25 12.53 28.75
C LEU A 187 24.43 12.85 27.82
N LEU A 188 24.17 13.12 26.53
CA LEU A 188 25.20 13.55 25.59
C LEU A 188 25.84 14.89 25.99
N SER A 189 25.04 15.85 26.46
CA SER A 189 25.55 17.14 26.96
C SER A 189 26.41 17.01 28.22
N LEU A 190 26.22 15.92 28.98
CA LEU A 190 27.01 15.58 30.16
C LEU A 190 28.25 14.73 29.84
N GLY A 191 28.54 14.45 28.56
CA GLY A 191 29.74 13.70 28.16
C GLY A 191 29.55 12.19 28.04
N ALA A 192 28.31 11.70 27.90
CA ALA A 192 28.07 10.29 27.58
C ALA A 192 28.67 9.91 26.21
N ASP A 193 29.39 8.80 26.15
CA ASP A 193 30.05 8.32 24.92
C ASP A 193 29.05 7.61 23.99
N PRO A 194 28.77 8.15 22.78
CA PRO A 194 27.86 7.55 21.82
C PRO A 194 28.45 6.35 21.05
N THR A 195 29.75 6.06 21.20
CA THR A 195 30.45 4.98 20.49
C THR A 195 30.48 3.65 21.26
N GLN A 196 30.09 3.66 22.53
CA GLN A 196 30.05 2.46 23.37
C GLN A 196 29.15 1.38 22.77
N ARG A 197 29.56 0.13 22.92
CA ARG A 197 28.79 -1.03 22.44
C ARG A 197 28.22 -1.83 23.60
N ASP A 198 26.95 -2.20 23.49
CA ASP A 198 26.32 -3.09 24.44
C ASP A 198 26.80 -4.55 24.32
N GLY A 199 26.29 -5.44 25.18
CA GLY A 199 26.62 -6.87 25.15
C GLY A 199 26.21 -7.57 23.85
N SER A 200 25.35 -6.95 23.03
CA SER A 200 24.98 -7.42 21.69
C SER A 200 25.81 -6.79 20.57
N GLY A 201 26.80 -5.97 20.93
CA GLY A 201 27.69 -5.27 20.00
C GLY A 201 27.07 -4.03 19.34
N LYS A 202 25.90 -3.58 19.81
CA LYS A 202 25.16 -2.45 19.22
C LYS A 202 25.50 -1.15 19.93
N VAL A 203 25.47 -0.05 19.18
CA VAL A 203 25.64 1.30 19.71
C VAL A 203 24.30 1.91 20.14
N PRO A 204 24.26 2.93 21.01
CA PRO A 204 23.02 3.55 21.48
C PRO A 204 22.11 4.01 20.33
N TYR A 205 22.69 4.55 19.25
CA TYR A 205 21.96 5.01 18.07
C TYR A 205 21.15 3.89 17.39
N GLU A 206 21.68 2.66 17.35
CA GLU A 206 20.99 1.51 16.74
C GLU A 206 19.79 1.03 17.57
N LEU A 207 19.78 1.30 18.87
CA LEU A 207 18.66 0.97 19.76
C LEU A 207 17.50 1.97 19.64
N CYS A 208 17.70 3.13 19.00
CA CYS A 208 16.67 4.15 18.83
C CYS A 208 15.52 3.67 17.93
N LYS A 209 14.29 3.75 18.47
CA LYS A 209 13.05 3.39 17.76
C LYS A 209 12.42 4.57 17.02
N GLY A 210 12.50 5.78 17.59
CA GLY A 210 11.86 6.98 17.04
C GLY A 210 12.82 7.85 16.22
N LYS A 211 12.24 8.86 15.55
CA LYS A 211 12.99 9.82 14.75
C LYS A 211 13.67 10.83 15.66
N GLU A 212 13.00 11.23 16.73
CA GLU A 212 13.41 12.29 17.64
C GLU A 212 14.67 11.93 18.43
N GLU A 213 14.83 10.67 18.85
CA GLU A 213 16.06 10.22 19.52
C GLU A 213 17.23 10.18 18.54
N ARG A 214 16.99 9.69 17.31
CA ARG A 214 18.03 9.67 16.26
C ARG A 214 18.46 11.08 15.90
N ASP A 215 17.51 11.99 15.80
CA ASP A 215 17.80 13.40 15.52
C ASP A 215 18.51 14.06 16.70
N ALA A 216 18.30 13.64 17.96
CA ALA A 216 19.10 14.09 19.10
C ALA A 216 20.59 13.76 18.94
N PHE A 217 20.93 12.53 18.55
CA PHE A 217 22.32 12.15 18.23
C PHE A 217 22.90 12.96 17.08
N ARG A 218 22.10 13.22 16.03
CA ARG A 218 22.53 13.98 14.86
C ARG A 218 22.72 15.47 15.13
N ARG A 219 21.90 16.06 16.01
CA ARG A 219 22.05 17.43 16.50
C ARG A 219 23.31 17.56 17.35
N PHE A 220 23.54 16.60 18.24
CA PHE A 220 24.74 16.58 19.07
C PHE A 220 26.01 16.49 18.22
N TRP A 221 26.02 15.63 17.19
CA TRP A 221 27.12 15.58 16.22
C TRP A 221 27.33 16.92 15.50
N ALA A 222 26.26 17.61 15.12
CA ALA A 222 26.37 18.94 14.50
C ALA A 222 26.93 20.01 15.45
N SER A 223 26.66 19.90 16.76
CA SER A 223 27.19 20.83 17.77
C SER A 223 28.65 20.59 18.13
N GLU A 224 29.10 19.32 18.16
CA GLU A 224 30.48 18.96 18.53
C GLU A 224 31.10 17.94 17.55
N PRO A 225 31.49 18.33 16.32
CA PRO A 225 31.92 17.41 15.27
C PRO A 225 33.18 16.58 15.59
N ASP A 226 34.09 17.10 16.42
CA ASP A 226 35.41 16.52 16.67
C ASP A 226 35.54 15.77 18.00
N LYS A 227 34.47 15.74 18.82
CA LYS A 227 34.54 15.22 20.19
C LYS A 227 34.56 13.70 20.29
N TRP A 228 33.92 13.02 19.34
CA TRP A 228 33.84 11.56 19.30
C TRP A 228 34.12 11.03 17.89
N ASP A 229 34.54 9.78 17.81
CA ASP A 229 34.66 9.10 16.51
C ASP A 229 33.28 8.66 16.01
N TYR A 230 32.58 9.58 15.34
CA TYR A 230 31.21 9.37 14.85
C TYR A 230 31.10 8.27 13.80
N SER A 231 32.21 7.88 13.17
CA SER A 231 32.28 6.70 12.28
C SER A 231 31.98 5.41 13.06
N LYS A 232 32.43 5.34 14.32
CA LYS A 232 32.18 4.19 15.21
C LYS A 232 30.77 4.19 15.81
N SER A 233 30.12 5.35 15.95
CA SER A 233 28.75 5.47 16.48
C SER A 233 27.63 5.21 15.46
N GLN A 234 27.98 4.90 14.20
CA GLN A 234 27.04 4.55 13.12
C GLN A 234 25.96 5.60 12.86
N ILE A 235 26.21 6.88 13.19
CA ILE A 235 25.29 7.99 12.95
C ILE A 235 25.41 8.40 11.46
N PRO A 236 24.36 8.24 10.62
CA PRO A 236 24.53 8.33 9.16
C PRO A 236 24.74 9.74 8.59
N SER A 237 24.31 10.79 9.28
CA SER A 237 24.45 12.19 8.82
C SER A 237 24.21 13.14 9.97
N MET A 238 25.02 14.19 10.07
CA MET A 238 24.75 15.34 10.93
C MET A 238 23.41 15.99 10.52
N LEU A 239 22.67 16.51 11.51
CA LEU A 239 21.43 17.25 11.28
C LEU A 239 21.60 18.64 11.89
N THR A 240 21.91 19.61 11.05
CA THR A 240 21.99 21.01 11.48
C THR A 240 20.59 21.57 11.72
N ILE A 241 20.51 22.62 12.55
CA ILE A 241 19.27 23.34 12.86
C ILE A 241 18.63 23.85 11.55
N GLU A 242 19.45 24.34 10.62
CA GLU A 242 19.04 24.81 9.30
C GLU A 242 18.41 23.69 8.45
N MET A 243 18.98 22.48 8.46
CA MET A 243 18.42 21.33 7.74
C MET A 243 17.08 20.89 8.32
N GLU A 244 16.89 20.99 9.65
CA GLU A 244 15.63 20.69 10.31
C GLU A 244 14.53 21.70 9.93
N GLU A 245 14.88 22.99 9.88
CA GLU A 245 13.98 24.05 9.44
C GLU A 245 13.58 23.88 7.97
N GLN A 246 14.53 23.58 7.08
CA GLN A 246 14.23 23.29 5.68
C GLN A 246 13.32 22.05 5.53
N GLN A 247 13.52 21.00 6.32
CA GLN A 247 12.62 19.83 6.32
C GLN A 247 11.22 20.19 6.79
N LYS A 248 11.09 21.03 7.83
CA LYS A 248 9.80 21.52 8.33
C LYS A 248 9.11 22.41 7.31
N GLN A 249 9.83 23.34 6.68
CA GLN A 249 9.33 24.20 5.61
C GLN A 249 8.84 23.38 4.41
N LYS A 250 9.65 22.44 3.91
CA LYS A 250 9.25 21.54 2.81
C LYS A 250 8.03 20.68 3.16
N ALA A 251 7.95 20.19 4.41
CA ALA A 251 6.81 19.42 4.88
C ALA A 251 5.54 20.28 5.00
N ALA A 252 5.65 21.52 5.50
CA ALA A 252 4.55 22.47 5.59
C ALA A 252 4.06 22.89 4.19
N GLU A 253 4.98 23.21 3.29
CA GLU A 253 4.69 23.55 1.89
C GLU A 253 3.97 22.40 1.17
N LYS A 254 4.45 21.15 1.34
CA LYS A 254 3.81 19.97 0.77
C LYS A 254 2.38 19.78 1.30
N LYS A 255 2.17 19.96 2.61
CA LYS A 255 0.84 19.87 3.24
C LYS A 255 -0.10 20.95 2.73
N GLU A 256 0.38 22.18 2.57
CA GLU A 256 -0.42 23.28 2.04
C GLU A 256 -0.78 23.07 0.56
N LYS A 257 0.19 22.64 -0.27
CA LYS A 257 -0.06 22.24 -1.67
C LYS A 257 -1.10 21.12 -1.77
N GLU A 258 -1.05 20.11 -0.91
CA GLU A 258 -2.04 19.03 -0.88
C GLU A 258 -3.45 19.53 -0.50
N LYS A 259 -3.54 20.41 0.51
CA LYS A 259 -4.79 21.06 0.92
C LYS A 259 -5.38 21.92 -0.20
N GLN A 260 -4.55 22.67 -0.93
CA GLN A 260 -4.97 23.47 -2.08
C GLN A 260 -5.50 22.58 -3.21
N ARG A 261 -4.79 21.51 -3.57
CA ARG A 261 -5.24 20.54 -4.59
C ARG A 261 -6.57 19.89 -4.21
N LYS A 262 -6.77 19.54 -2.93
CA LYS A 262 -8.03 18.97 -2.45
C LYS A 262 -9.19 19.97 -2.55
N LYS A 263 -8.98 21.22 -2.12
CA LYS A 263 -9.98 22.30 -2.26
C LYS A 263 -10.32 22.57 -3.73
N GLU A 264 -9.32 22.58 -4.61
CA GLU A 264 -9.53 22.78 -6.05
C GLU A 264 -10.33 21.63 -6.67
N GLN A 265 -9.99 20.37 -6.35
CA GLN A 265 -10.75 19.21 -6.81
C GLN A 265 -12.20 19.24 -6.33
N GLU A 266 -12.46 19.65 -5.09
CA GLU A 266 -13.82 19.82 -4.56
C GLU A 266 -14.59 20.94 -5.28
N ARG A 267 -13.93 22.07 -5.58
CA ARG A 267 -14.53 23.15 -6.38
C ARG A 267 -14.90 22.68 -7.78
N ARG A 268 -13.97 22.03 -8.49
CA ARG A 268 -14.21 21.47 -9.83
C ARG A 268 -15.36 20.47 -9.84
N LYS A 269 -15.46 19.60 -8.82
CA LYS A 269 -16.57 18.65 -8.69
C LYS A 269 -17.92 19.34 -8.47
N LYS A 270 -17.96 20.39 -7.62
CA LYS A 270 -19.19 21.18 -7.40
C LYS A 270 -19.64 21.91 -8.66
N GLU A 271 -18.69 22.48 -9.40
CA GLU A 271 -18.96 23.18 -10.66
C GLU A 271 -19.47 22.22 -11.75
N GLN A 272 -18.80 21.07 -11.92
CA GLN A 272 -19.28 20.02 -12.84
C GLN A 272 -20.67 19.50 -12.45
N ALA A 273 -20.97 19.33 -11.16
CA ALA A 273 -22.28 18.93 -10.70
C ALA A 273 -23.36 20.00 -10.97
N LYS A 274 -23.00 21.29 -10.87
CA LYS A 274 -23.90 22.39 -11.22
C LYS A 274 -24.17 22.44 -12.72
N GLN A 275 -23.13 22.34 -13.56
CA GLN A 275 -23.26 22.30 -15.01
C GLN A 275 -24.13 21.12 -15.47
N LYS A 276 -23.93 19.92 -14.90
CA LYS A 276 -24.77 18.76 -15.20
C LYS A 276 -26.24 18.97 -14.84
N LYS A 277 -26.52 19.58 -13.68
CA LYS A 277 -27.90 19.91 -13.28
C LYS A 277 -28.55 20.94 -14.21
N GLU A 278 -27.81 21.99 -14.58
CA GLU A 278 -28.29 23.01 -15.52
C GLU A 278 -28.53 22.41 -16.92
N GLU A 279 -27.68 21.47 -17.37
CA GLU A 279 -27.86 20.74 -18.63
C GLU A 279 -29.06 19.79 -18.58
N GLU A 280 -29.23 19.03 -17.50
CA GLU A 280 -30.39 18.17 -17.27
C GLU A 280 -31.70 18.97 -17.26
N GLU A 281 -31.71 20.16 -16.64
CA GLU A 281 -32.88 21.05 -16.61
C GLU A 281 -33.20 21.63 -17.99
N LYS A 282 -32.18 22.06 -18.76
CA LYS A 282 -32.36 22.50 -20.15
C LYS A 282 -32.92 21.37 -21.01
N ASN A 283 -32.36 20.16 -20.89
CA ASN A 283 -32.83 18.99 -21.64
C ASN A 283 -34.27 18.64 -21.28
N ARG A 284 -34.64 18.73 -20.00
CA ARG A 284 -36.03 18.54 -19.55
C ARG A 284 -36.97 19.61 -20.12
N ALA A 285 -36.59 20.89 -20.12
CA ALA A 285 -37.39 21.96 -20.71
C ALA A 285 -37.56 21.81 -22.24
N VAL A 286 -36.52 21.38 -22.95
CA VAL A 286 -36.59 21.05 -24.38
C VAL A 286 -37.53 19.87 -24.61
N GLN A 287 -37.46 18.83 -23.78
CA GLN A 287 -38.36 17.67 -23.89
C GLN A 287 -39.82 18.07 -23.61
N GLU A 288 -40.08 18.87 -22.57
CA GLU A 288 -41.43 19.36 -22.24
C GLU A 288 -42.01 20.26 -23.35
N SER A 289 -41.19 21.14 -23.94
CA SER A 289 -41.63 21.97 -25.08
C SER A 289 -41.88 21.15 -26.35
N GLN A 290 -41.09 20.10 -26.61
CA GLN A 290 -41.37 19.13 -27.68
C GLN A 290 -42.70 18.39 -27.47
N VAL A 291 -43.05 18.04 -26.24
CA VAL A 291 -44.33 17.36 -25.92
C VAL A 291 -45.52 18.32 -25.96
N LYS A 292 -45.32 19.60 -25.66
CA LYS A 292 -46.36 20.65 -25.74
C LYS A 292 -46.67 21.10 -27.16
N LEU A 293 -45.75 20.94 -28.10
CA LEU A 293 -46.04 21.10 -29.53
C LEU A 293 -47.08 20.06 -29.92
N SER A 294 -48.16 20.50 -30.57
CA SER A 294 -49.17 19.57 -31.03
C SER A 294 -48.59 18.63 -32.08
N ASP A 295 -49.12 17.41 -32.15
CA ASP A 295 -48.74 16.38 -33.12
C ASP A 295 -48.81 16.87 -34.58
N ARG A 296 -49.59 17.93 -34.83
CA ARG A 296 -49.72 18.67 -36.10
C ARG A 296 -48.55 19.62 -36.35
N GLU A 297 -48.13 20.39 -35.36
CA GLU A 297 -47.00 21.33 -35.46
C GLU A 297 -45.67 20.59 -35.53
N LEU A 298 -45.52 19.49 -34.81
CA LEU A 298 -44.34 18.62 -34.88
C LEU A 298 -44.21 17.97 -36.27
N ARG A 299 -45.34 17.54 -36.85
CA ARG A 299 -45.41 17.05 -38.24
C ARG A 299 -45.14 18.17 -39.26
N ALA A 300 -45.61 19.40 -39.01
CA ALA A 300 -45.36 20.55 -39.87
C ALA A 300 -43.87 20.99 -39.85
N LEU A 301 -43.23 21.08 -38.67
CA LEU A 301 -41.80 21.37 -38.54
C LEU A 301 -40.90 20.27 -39.12
N ALA A 302 -41.30 19.00 -38.97
CA ALA A 302 -40.63 17.88 -39.63
C ALA A 302 -40.81 17.93 -41.15
N ALA A 303 -41.98 18.35 -41.64
CA ALA A 303 -42.24 18.57 -43.06
C ALA A 303 -41.45 19.77 -43.59
N GLU A 304 -41.34 20.88 -42.86
CA GLU A 304 -40.52 22.04 -43.20
C GLU A 304 -39.02 21.72 -43.20
N ARG A 305 -38.52 20.89 -42.27
CA ARG A 305 -37.14 20.37 -42.34
C ARG A 305 -36.92 19.44 -43.52
N ARG A 306 -37.95 18.70 -43.96
CA ARG A 306 -37.89 17.85 -45.17
C ARG A 306 -38.04 18.66 -46.46
N LEU A 307 -38.83 19.73 -46.46
CA LEU A 307 -39.07 20.61 -47.61
C LEU A 307 -38.00 21.71 -47.74
N GLY A 308 -37.37 22.11 -46.63
CA GLY A 308 -36.19 22.98 -46.60
C GLY A 308 -34.93 22.28 -47.11
N VAL A 309 -34.93 20.95 -47.12
CA VAL A 309 -34.05 20.13 -47.97
C VAL A 309 -34.77 19.86 -49.28
N THR A 310 -35.07 20.92 -50.05
CA THR A 310 -35.15 20.73 -51.51
C THR A 310 -33.73 20.38 -51.93
N SER A 311 -33.48 19.08 -52.07
CA SER A 311 -32.34 18.59 -52.80
C SER A 311 -32.45 19.09 -54.24
N LYS A 312 -31.97 20.32 -54.49
CA LYS A 312 -31.58 20.78 -55.82
C LYS A 312 -30.40 19.91 -56.24
N HIS A 313 -30.67 18.66 -56.58
CA HIS A 313 -29.67 17.86 -57.27
C HIS A 313 -29.48 18.52 -58.64
N PRO A 314 -28.26 18.97 -58.98
CA PRO A 314 -28.01 19.57 -60.27
C PRO A 314 -28.37 18.56 -61.37
N GLU A 315 -29.04 19.02 -62.43
CA GLU A 315 -29.33 18.20 -63.59
C GLU A 315 -28.03 17.53 -64.07
N PHE A 316 -28.07 16.22 -64.28
CA PHE A 316 -26.95 15.46 -64.79
C PHE A 316 -27.39 14.64 -66.00
N GLU A 317 -26.47 14.44 -66.95
CA GLU A 317 -26.70 13.61 -68.12
C GLU A 317 -26.22 12.19 -67.85
N CYS A 318 -27.07 11.19 -68.13
CA CYS A 318 -26.72 9.79 -67.94
C CYS A 318 -25.69 9.35 -68.98
N GLU A 319 -24.54 8.83 -68.56
CA GLU A 319 -23.46 8.47 -69.49
C GLU A 319 -23.85 7.37 -70.48
N MET A 320 -24.80 6.50 -70.11
CA MET A 320 -25.21 5.35 -70.92
C MET A 320 -26.38 5.63 -71.88
N CYS A 321 -27.30 6.55 -71.55
CA CYS A 321 -28.44 6.85 -72.41
C CYS A 321 -28.54 8.32 -72.85
N LYS A 322 -27.62 9.17 -72.40
CA LYS A 322 -27.52 10.60 -72.74
C LYS A 322 -28.78 11.43 -72.43
N VAL A 323 -29.63 10.92 -71.54
CA VAL A 323 -30.83 11.63 -71.06
C VAL A 323 -30.48 12.43 -69.81
N LYS A 324 -30.91 13.70 -69.78
CA LYS A 324 -30.77 14.58 -68.61
C LYS A 324 -31.80 14.22 -67.54
N ALA A 325 -31.35 14.08 -66.29
CA ALA A 325 -32.19 13.74 -65.15
C ALA A 325 -31.90 14.66 -63.97
N SER A 326 -32.96 15.03 -63.24
CA SER A 326 -32.93 15.85 -62.02
C SER A 326 -33.14 15.03 -60.73
N SER A 327 -33.20 13.70 -60.86
CA SER A 327 -33.25 12.77 -59.72
C SER A 327 -31.84 12.46 -59.18
N ALA A 328 -31.71 11.86 -58.00
CA ALA A 328 -30.40 11.51 -57.45
C ALA A 328 -29.64 10.52 -58.37
N PRO A 329 -28.43 10.85 -58.88
CA PRO A 329 -27.66 9.97 -59.75
C PRO A 329 -27.17 8.72 -59.00
N PHE A 330 -27.14 7.58 -59.70
CA PHE A 330 -26.37 6.42 -59.26
C PHE A 330 -24.95 6.53 -59.82
N GLU A 331 -23.94 6.46 -58.95
CA GLU A 331 -22.53 6.65 -59.35
C GLU A 331 -21.76 5.33 -59.27
N ARG A 332 -21.08 4.96 -60.35
CA ARG A 332 -20.19 3.80 -60.40
C ARG A 332 -18.95 4.14 -61.22
N LEU A 333 -17.78 3.93 -60.63
CA LEU A 333 -16.48 4.24 -61.24
C LEU A 333 -16.38 5.72 -61.69
N GLY A 334 -17.01 6.64 -60.96
CA GLY A 334 -17.00 8.08 -61.27
C GLY A 334 -18.00 8.53 -62.35
N PHE A 335 -18.75 7.60 -62.95
CA PHE A 335 -19.77 7.92 -63.96
C PHE A 335 -21.16 7.91 -63.34
N LYS A 336 -22.02 8.83 -63.80
CA LYS A 336 -23.39 9.01 -63.30
C LYS A 336 -24.41 8.38 -64.23
N TYR A 337 -25.32 7.60 -63.66
CA TYR A 337 -26.33 6.84 -64.39
C TYR A 337 -27.74 7.13 -63.88
N CYS A 338 -28.72 7.10 -64.78
CA CYS A 338 -30.12 7.21 -64.41
C CYS A 338 -30.62 5.91 -63.76
N ARG A 339 -31.61 6.03 -62.87
CA ARG A 339 -32.10 4.94 -62.00
C ARG A 339 -32.60 3.71 -62.76
N TRP A 340 -33.08 3.88 -63.99
CA TRP A 340 -33.61 2.80 -64.85
C TRP A 340 -32.53 1.84 -65.37
N ASN A 341 -31.30 2.32 -65.53
CA ASN A 341 -30.19 1.54 -66.06
C ASN A 341 -29.32 0.88 -64.98
N SER A 342 -29.60 1.15 -63.70
CA SER A 342 -28.91 0.54 -62.55
C SER A 342 -29.04 -0.99 -62.48
N ARG A 343 -30.06 -1.58 -63.11
CA ARG A 343 -30.28 -3.04 -63.15
C ARG A 343 -29.45 -3.78 -64.21
N ALA A 344 -28.93 -3.09 -65.22
CA ALA A 344 -28.13 -3.71 -66.28
C ALA A 344 -26.67 -3.94 -65.88
N SER A 345 -26.11 -3.08 -65.02
CA SER A 345 -24.70 -3.20 -64.60
C SER A 345 -24.44 -4.25 -63.50
N ALA A 346 -25.47 -4.93 -62.98
CA ALA A 346 -25.33 -5.96 -61.94
C ALA A 346 -25.12 -7.38 -62.51
N ARG A 347 -25.07 -7.53 -63.83
CA ARG A 347 -24.76 -8.80 -64.51
C ARG A 347 -23.55 -8.65 -65.42
N ILE A 348 -22.37 -8.52 -64.80
CA ILE A 348 -21.09 -8.98 -65.35
C ILE A 348 -20.31 -9.55 -64.16
#